data_AF-A0A9X3BKC9-F1
#
_entry.id   AF-A0A9X3BKC9-F1
#
_cell.length_a   1.000
_cell.length_b   1.000
_cell.length_c   1.000
_cell.angle_alpha   90.00
_cell.angle_beta   90.00
_cell.angle_gamma   90.00
#
_symmetry.space_group_name_H-M   'P 1'
#
loop_
_entity.id
_entity.type
_entity.pdbx_description
1 polymer ?
#
loop_
_entity_poly.entity_id
_entity_poly.type
_entity_poly.pdbx_seq_one_letter_code
_entity_poly.pdbx_strand_id
1 'polypeptide(L)'
;MINKVFIGAAISIAAIIAGCAATSNIDEDNNLDYTVQQVSKTAATLKDYNNIPRSIAHGKTDWRFVSYRDWTSGFWPGILWYAYEYTQEEQWKAKADSFSRALFPLVDSSAIDHDLGFQVFCSIGNGYRLTGNPEYKNILLRAADTLSKLYNPKVGTILSWPRQVPGADYPLRHNTIMDNMINLELLFWASKNGGGKHLYDIAVKHAETTMNNHFRPDYTSYHVVVYDTATGKKVKGITHQGYSDSSMWARGQS
;
A
#
# COMPACT_ATOMS: atom_id res chain seq x y z
N MET A 1 39.35 -22.59 8.96
CA MET A 1 38.01 -21.99 9.06
C MET A 1 37.27 -22.24 7.75
N ILE A 2 36.69 -23.43 7.59
CA ILE A 2 35.87 -23.78 6.44
C ILE A 2 34.49 -23.13 6.67
N ASN A 3 34.42 -21.89 6.20
CA ASN A 3 33.27 -21.14 5.71
C ASN A 3 31.86 -21.49 6.26
N LYS A 4 31.50 -20.83 7.37
CA LYS A 4 30.10 -20.72 7.84
C LYS A 4 29.14 -20.21 6.76
N VAL A 5 29.65 -19.46 5.77
CA VAL A 5 28.91 -18.96 4.60
C VAL A 5 28.46 -20.10 3.66
N PHE A 6 29.30 -21.13 3.46
CA PHE A 6 28.95 -22.26 2.60
C PHE A 6 27.93 -23.18 3.25
N ILE A 7 27.98 -23.33 4.58
CA ILE A 7 26.98 -24.11 5.35
C ILE A 7 25.63 -23.39 5.33
N GLY A 8 25.61 -22.06 5.47
CA GLY A 8 24.37 -21.26 5.37
C GLY A 8 23.72 -21.33 3.99
N ALA A 9 24.51 -21.18 2.92
CA ALA A 9 24.02 -21.30 1.54
C ALA A 9 23.49 -22.71 1.23
N ALA A 10 24.17 -23.76 1.70
CA ALA A 10 23.73 -25.15 1.51
C ALA A 10 22.44 -25.47 2.26
N ILE A 11 22.24 -24.94 3.47
CA ILE A 11 21.01 -25.12 4.25
C ILE A 11 19.82 -24.40 3.59
N SER A 12 20.02 -23.17 3.08
CA SER A 12 18.98 -22.43 2.36
C SER A 12 18.59 -23.09 1.03
N ILE A 13 19.57 -23.61 0.28
CA ILE A 13 19.32 -24.34 -0.97
C ILE A 13 18.59 -25.66 -0.69
N ALA A 14 18.96 -26.40 0.36
CA ALA A 14 18.27 -27.62 0.76
C ALA A 14 16.81 -27.36 1.21
N ALA A 15 16.54 -26.24 1.89
CA ALA A 15 15.19 -25.84 2.28
C ALA A 15 14.31 -25.44 1.08
N ILE A 16 14.89 -24.76 0.09
CA ILE A 16 14.18 -24.41 -1.16
C ILE A 16 13.87 -25.67 -1.98
N ILE A 17 14.83 -26.62 -2.09
CA ILE A 17 14.63 -27.88 -2.82
C ILE A 17 13.59 -28.78 -2.12
N ALA A 18 13.60 -28.84 -0.79
CA ALA A 18 12.58 -29.59 -0.03
C ALA A 18 11.19 -28.94 -0.12
N GLY A 19 11.11 -27.61 -0.18
CA GLY A 19 9.86 -26.87 -0.40
C GLY A 19 9.28 -27.06 -1.80
N CYS A 20 10.10 -27.19 -2.84
CA CYS A 20 9.66 -27.45 -4.21
C CYS A 20 9.16 -28.89 -4.44
N ALA A 21 9.54 -29.86 -3.60
CA ALA A 21 9.09 -31.25 -3.71
C ALA A 21 7.73 -31.50 -3.01
N ALA A 22 7.33 -30.60 -2.11
CA ALA A 22 5.98 -30.59 -1.55
C ALA A 22 5.08 -29.75 -2.46
N THR A 23 4.48 -30.37 -3.47
CA THR A 23 3.24 -29.83 -4.04
C THR A 23 2.20 -29.87 -2.93
N SER A 24 2.11 -28.82 -2.11
CA SER A 24 0.88 -28.58 -1.39
C SER A 24 -0.20 -28.44 -2.46
N ASN A 25 -1.11 -29.40 -2.55
CA ASN A 25 -2.39 -29.17 -3.22
C ASN A 25 -3.09 -28.07 -2.40
N ILE A 26 -2.80 -26.82 -2.75
CA ILE A 26 -3.57 -25.69 -2.24
C ILE A 26 -4.96 -25.90 -2.82
N ASP A 27 -5.95 -26.02 -1.94
CA ASP A 27 -7.35 -26.01 -2.35
C ASP A 27 -7.77 -24.53 -2.38
N GLU A 28 -7.61 -23.89 -3.53
CA GLU A 28 -7.88 -22.46 -3.66
C GLU A 28 -9.34 -22.12 -3.34
N ASP A 29 -10.28 -22.94 -3.82
CA ASP A 29 -11.72 -22.73 -3.64
C ASP A 29 -12.09 -22.82 -2.15
N ASN A 30 -11.63 -23.85 -1.44
CA ASN A 30 -11.89 -23.96 0.01
C ASN A 30 -11.27 -22.80 0.81
N ASN A 31 -10.10 -22.29 0.41
CA ASN A 31 -9.48 -21.13 1.06
C ASN A 31 -10.23 -19.82 0.79
N LEU A 32 -10.74 -19.65 -0.43
CA LEU A 32 -11.55 -18.49 -0.81
C LEU A 32 -12.92 -18.53 -0.13
N ASP A 33 -13.57 -19.69 -0.09
CA ASP A 33 -14.82 -19.91 0.64
C ASP A 33 -14.67 -19.60 2.13
N TYR A 34 -13.59 -20.09 2.75
CA TYR A 34 -13.26 -19.76 4.13
C TYR A 34 -13.11 -18.25 4.33
N THR A 35 -12.44 -17.56 3.40
CA THR A 35 -12.24 -16.11 3.46
C THR A 35 -13.57 -15.36 3.35
N VAL A 36 -14.45 -15.74 2.42
CA VAL A 36 -15.80 -15.15 2.30
C VAL A 36 -16.62 -15.34 3.58
N GLN A 37 -16.50 -16.50 4.24
CA GLN A 37 -17.14 -16.71 5.55
C GLN A 37 -16.60 -15.74 6.62
N GLN A 38 -15.29 -15.45 6.65
CA GLN A 38 -14.73 -14.46 7.58
C GLN A 38 -15.12 -13.02 7.22
N VAL A 39 -15.19 -12.69 5.93
CA VAL A 39 -15.73 -11.42 5.43
C VAL A 39 -17.17 -11.25 5.90
N SER A 40 -18.00 -12.30 5.81
CA SER A 40 -19.39 -12.30 6.29
C SER A 40 -19.48 -12.03 7.78
N LYS A 41 -18.66 -12.71 8.59
CA LYS A 41 -18.61 -12.48 10.04
C LYS A 41 -18.22 -11.04 10.37
N THR A 42 -17.21 -10.50 9.69
CA THR A 42 -16.79 -9.11 9.88
C THR A 42 -17.88 -8.14 9.48
N ALA A 43 -18.49 -8.32 8.29
CA ALA A 43 -19.56 -7.46 7.78
C ALA A 43 -20.78 -7.44 8.72
N ALA A 44 -21.08 -8.54 9.41
CA ALA A 44 -22.16 -8.61 10.40
C ALA A 44 -21.89 -7.77 11.67
N THR A 45 -20.64 -7.42 11.96
CA THR A 45 -20.29 -6.54 13.10
C THR A 45 -20.40 -5.05 12.79
N LEU A 46 -20.47 -4.68 11.51
CA LEU A 46 -20.45 -3.29 11.06
C LEU A 46 -21.85 -2.69 11.12
N LYS A 47 -21.98 -1.57 11.83
CA LYS A 47 -23.26 -0.85 12.00
C LYS A 47 -23.48 0.25 10.97
N ASP A 48 -22.39 0.74 10.39
CA ASP A 48 -22.36 1.83 9.43
C ASP A 48 -21.16 1.69 8.49
N TYR A 49 -21.02 2.63 7.56
CA TYR A 49 -19.94 2.67 6.58
C TYR A 49 -18.75 3.58 7.00
N ASN A 50 -18.83 4.18 8.19
CA ASN A 50 -17.82 5.12 8.71
C ASN A 50 -16.77 4.42 9.59
N ASN A 51 -17.08 3.22 10.09
CA ASN A 51 -16.19 2.42 10.93
C ASN A 51 -15.57 1.27 10.12
N ILE A 52 -14.33 1.46 9.67
CA ILE A 52 -13.62 0.52 8.81
C ILE A 52 -12.74 -0.40 9.67
N PRO A 53 -12.86 -1.74 9.56
CA PRO A 53 -12.05 -2.66 10.35
C PRO A 53 -10.56 -2.55 9.97
N ARG A 54 -9.69 -2.42 10.96
CA ARG A 54 -8.24 -2.25 10.75
C ARG A 54 -7.40 -3.36 11.34
N SER A 55 -7.63 -3.69 12.61
CA SER A 55 -6.79 -4.67 13.32
C SER A 55 -7.54 -5.22 14.53
N ILE A 56 -7.10 -6.39 15.02
CA ILE A 56 -7.50 -6.93 16.30
C ILE A 56 -6.28 -6.86 17.22
N ALA A 57 -6.43 -6.27 18.40
CA ALA A 57 -5.31 -6.16 19.34
C ALA A 57 -4.92 -7.52 19.92
N HIS A 58 -3.67 -7.66 20.36
CA HIS A 58 -3.21 -8.88 21.01
C HIS A 58 -4.12 -9.28 22.19
N GLY A 59 -4.56 -10.54 22.22
CA GLY A 59 -5.46 -11.07 23.24
C GLY A 59 -6.91 -10.56 23.15
N LYS A 60 -7.31 -9.91 22.06
CA LYS A 60 -8.69 -9.46 21.79
C LYS A 60 -9.28 -10.22 20.61
N THR A 61 -10.60 -10.12 20.49
CA THR A 61 -11.39 -10.70 19.38
C THR A 61 -12.14 -9.65 18.58
N ASP A 62 -12.28 -8.44 19.13
CA ASP A 62 -13.02 -7.35 18.50
C ASP A 62 -12.12 -6.50 17.62
N TRP A 63 -12.71 -6.02 16.52
CA TRP A 63 -12.07 -5.08 15.61
C TRP A 63 -11.81 -3.73 16.28
N ARG A 64 -10.60 -3.21 16.07
CA ARG A 64 -10.34 -1.77 16.11
C ARG A 64 -10.76 -1.18 14.77
N PHE A 65 -11.66 -0.20 14.85
CA PHE A 65 -12.15 0.53 13.69
C PHE A 65 -11.41 1.85 13.49
N VAL A 66 -11.41 2.32 12.25
CA VAL A 66 -10.86 3.62 11.85
C VAL A 66 -11.83 4.35 10.92
N SER A 67 -11.67 5.68 10.86
CA SER A 67 -12.39 6.51 9.90
C SER A 67 -11.83 6.37 8.49
N TYR A 68 -12.56 6.90 7.50
CA TYR A 68 -12.13 6.96 6.09
C TYR A 68 -10.75 7.61 5.87
N ARG A 69 -10.28 8.45 6.80
CA ARG A 69 -8.99 9.17 6.70
C ARG A 69 -7.76 8.33 7.02
N ASP A 70 -7.93 7.13 7.59
CA ASP A 70 -6.78 6.26 7.91
C ASP A 70 -6.21 5.65 6.64
N TRP A 71 -4.89 5.46 6.57
CA TRP A 71 -4.21 4.90 5.40
C TRP A 71 -4.71 3.48 5.03
N THR A 72 -5.27 2.74 6.00
CA THR A 72 -5.82 1.40 5.77
C THR A 72 -7.27 1.40 5.26
N SER A 73 -7.89 2.56 5.09
CA SER A 73 -9.34 2.65 4.84
C SER A 73 -9.80 2.01 3.53
N GLY A 74 -8.90 1.90 2.54
CA GLY A 74 -9.17 1.27 1.25
C GLY A 74 -9.19 -0.26 1.26
N PHE A 75 -8.57 -0.90 2.24
CA PHE A 75 -8.40 -2.36 2.19
C PHE A 75 -9.71 -3.12 2.40
N TRP A 76 -10.55 -2.69 3.34
CA TRP A 76 -11.83 -3.35 3.58
C TRP A 76 -12.78 -3.32 2.38
N PRO A 77 -13.10 -2.16 1.76
CA PRO A 77 -13.87 -2.16 0.52
C PRO A 77 -13.18 -2.93 -0.62
N GLY A 78 -11.85 -2.95 -0.69
CA GLY A 78 -11.11 -3.80 -1.63
C GLY A 78 -11.37 -5.29 -1.43
N ILE A 79 -11.35 -5.77 -0.17
CA ILE A 79 -11.70 -7.15 0.19
C ILE A 79 -13.14 -7.47 -0.22
N LEU A 80 -14.09 -6.55 -0.03
CA LEU A 80 -15.48 -6.74 -0.45
C LEU A 80 -15.62 -6.81 -1.98
N TRP A 81 -14.84 -6.05 -2.73
CA TRP A 81 -14.79 -6.17 -4.19
C TRP A 81 -14.22 -7.52 -4.64
N TYR A 82 -13.18 -8.04 -3.98
CA TYR A 82 -12.68 -9.39 -4.26
C TYR A 82 -13.68 -10.48 -3.88
N ALA A 83 -14.42 -10.32 -2.77
CA ALA A 83 -15.51 -11.23 -2.42
C ALA A 83 -16.60 -11.24 -3.50
N TYR A 84 -16.97 -10.08 -4.05
CA TYR A 84 -17.89 -10.01 -5.20
C TYR A 84 -17.31 -10.67 -6.45
N GLU A 85 -16.05 -10.39 -6.80
CA GLU A 85 -15.40 -10.97 -7.98
C GLU A 85 -15.35 -12.50 -7.92
N TYR A 86 -15.10 -13.07 -6.74
CA TYR A 86 -15.09 -14.51 -6.54
C TYR A 86 -16.51 -15.12 -6.54
N THR A 87 -17.43 -14.60 -5.73
CA THR A 87 -18.74 -15.23 -5.49
C THR A 87 -19.83 -14.82 -6.47
N GLN A 88 -19.67 -13.67 -7.14
CA GLN A 88 -20.69 -13.01 -7.96
C GLN A 88 -21.99 -12.63 -7.21
N GLU A 89 -21.99 -12.64 -5.88
CA GLU A 89 -23.19 -12.29 -5.10
C GLU A 89 -23.34 -10.76 -4.97
N GLU A 90 -24.50 -10.23 -5.40
CA GLU A 90 -24.77 -8.79 -5.42
C GLU A 90 -24.73 -8.13 -4.03
N GLN A 91 -24.88 -8.89 -2.95
CA GLN A 91 -24.72 -8.35 -1.59
C GLN A 91 -23.30 -7.82 -1.33
N TRP A 92 -22.27 -8.45 -1.88
CA TRP A 92 -20.88 -8.02 -1.71
C TRP A 92 -20.61 -6.77 -2.52
N LYS A 93 -21.11 -6.71 -3.76
CA LYS A 93 -21.05 -5.51 -4.60
C LYS A 93 -21.73 -4.31 -3.93
N ALA A 94 -22.92 -4.48 -3.38
CA ALA A 94 -23.65 -3.40 -2.71
C ALA A 94 -22.89 -2.87 -1.48
N LYS A 95 -22.31 -3.76 -0.67
CA LYS A 95 -21.47 -3.37 0.48
C LYS A 95 -20.16 -2.71 0.01
N ALA A 96 -19.50 -3.27 -1.00
CA ALA A 96 -18.26 -2.74 -1.56
C ALA A 96 -18.47 -1.33 -2.12
N ASP A 97 -19.57 -1.08 -2.85
CA ASP A 97 -19.92 0.24 -3.36
C ASP A 97 -20.16 1.24 -2.23
N SER A 98 -20.93 0.85 -1.20
CA SER A 98 -21.22 1.73 -0.05
C SER A 98 -19.94 2.14 0.71
N PHE A 99 -19.07 1.18 1.02
CA PHE A 99 -17.78 1.48 1.67
C PHE A 99 -16.81 2.25 0.77
N SER A 100 -16.80 1.98 -0.54
CA SER A 100 -15.96 2.73 -1.49
C SER A 100 -16.39 4.19 -1.60
N ARG A 101 -17.70 4.46 -1.64
CA ARG A 101 -18.27 5.82 -1.67
C ARG A 101 -17.99 6.59 -0.39
N ALA A 102 -17.91 5.92 0.76
CA ALA A 102 -17.51 6.54 2.02
C ALA A 102 -16.07 7.13 1.98
N LEU A 103 -15.25 6.72 1.01
CA LEU A 103 -13.89 7.22 0.84
C LEU A 103 -13.79 8.44 -0.10
N PHE A 104 -14.87 8.82 -0.80
CA PHE A 104 -14.85 9.96 -1.73
C PHE A 104 -14.34 11.28 -1.11
N PRO A 105 -14.65 11.61 0.16
CA PRO A 105 -14.14 12.83 0.77
C PRO A 105 -12.60 12.92 0.88
N LEU A 106 -11.86 11.80 0.71
CA LEU A 106 -10.39 11.83 0.68
C LEU A 106 -9.83 12.75 -0.41
N VAL A 107 -10.56 12.93 -1.53
CA VAL A 107 -10.10 13.74 -2.67
C VAL A 107 -10.64 15.17 -2.67
N ASP A 108 -11.38 15.56 -1.62
CA ASP A 108 -11.93 16.90 -1.44
C ASP A 108 -11.01 17.82 -0.59
N SER A 109 -9.88 17.29 -0.10
CA SER A 109 -8.91 18.04 0.70
C SER A 109 -7.47 17.70 0.31
N SER A 110 -6.50 18.47 0.81
CA SER A 110 -5.08 18.17 0.61
C SER A 110 -4.72 16.80 1.17
N ALA A 111 -3.90 16.05 0.43
CA ALA A 111 -3.33 14.80 0.89
C ALA A 111 -2.59 15.00 2.24
N ILE A 112 -2.92 14.19 3.23
CA ILE A 112 -2.29 14.22 4.55
C ILE A 112 -1.09 13.26 4.65
N ASP A 113 -0.96 12.38 3.66
CA ASP A 113 0.14 11.45 3.38
C ASP A 113 0.02 10.95 1.92
N HIS A 114 0.98 10.14 1.49
CA HIS A 114 1.04 9.56 0.16
C HIS A 114 0.13 8.34 -0.05
N ASP A 115 -0.59 7.87 0.98
CA ASP A 115 -1.30 6.58 0.98
C ASP A 115 -2.63 6.63 0.22
N LEU A 116 -2.91 7.72 -0.51
CA LEU A 116 -4.10 7.83 -1.37
C LEU A 116 -4.23 6.66 -2.36
N GLY A 117 -3.12 6.12 -2.86
CA GLY A 117 -3.13 4.93 -3.70
C GLY A 117 -3.73 3.72 -2.97
N PHE A 118 -3.28 3.41 -1.75
CA PHE A 118 -3.89 2.36 -0.94
C PHE A 118 -5.35 2.63 -0.64
N GLN A 119 -5.68 3.87 -0.28
CA GLN A 119 -7.03 4.22 0.14
C GLN A 119 -8.03 4.11 -1.00
N VAL A 120 -7.70 4.61 -2.20
CA VAL A 120 -8.65 4.66 -3.32
C VAL A 120 -8.42 3.60 -4.40
N PHE A 121 -7.19 3.20 -4.69
CA PHE A 121 -6.92 2.31 -5.83
C PHE A 121 -7.21 0.85 -5.49
N CYS A 122 -6.93 0.41 -4.25
CA CYS A 122 -7.31 -0.92 -3.77
C CYS A 122 -8.84 -1.13 -3.68
N SER A 123 -9.61 -0.05 -3.57
CA SER A 123 -11.07 -0.06 -3.39
C SER A 123 -11.81 0.41 -4.64
N ILE A 124 -11.91 1.73 -4.83
CA ILE A 124 -12.59 2.40 -5.95
C ILE A 124 -11.95 1.99 -7.29
N GLY A 125 -10.65 1.73 -7.33
CA GLY A 125 -9.95 1.19 -8.50
C GLY A 125 -10.50 -0.18 -8.92
N ASN A 126 -10.64 -1.10 -7.97
CA ASN A 126 -11.28 -2.40 -8.20
C ASN A 126 -12.76 -2.27 -8.55
N GLY A 127 -13.49 -1.37 -7.89
CA GLY A 127 -14.87 -1.06 -8.25
C GLY A 127 -15.01 -0.59 -9.69
N TYR A 128 -14.12 0.29 -10.18
CA TYR A 128 -14.14 0.74 -11.57
C TYR A 128 -13.81 -0.41 -12.53
N ARG A 129 -12.78 -1.21 -12.22
CA ARG A 129 -12.38 -2.38 -13.02
C ARG A 129 -13.54 -3.36 -13.21
N LEU A 130 -14.33 -3.61 -12.16
CA LEU A 130 -15.42 -4.59 -12.17
C LEU A 130 -16.75 -4.06 -12.73
N THR A 131 -17.00 -2.75 -12.64
CA THR A 131 -18.33 -2.18 -12.96
C THR A 131 -18.34 -1.15 -14.10
N GLY A 132 -17.17 -0.60 -14.46
CA GLY A 132 -17.07 0.50 -15.41
C GLY A 132 -17.68 1.82 -14.93
N ASN A 133 -18.02 1.96 -13.63
CA ASN A 133 -18.71 3.13 -13.10
C ASN A 133 -17.91 4.44 -13.36
N PRO A 134 -18.44 5.39 -14.17
CA PRO A 134 -17.71 6.61 -14.54
C PRO A 134 -17.45 7.54 -13.35
N GLU A 135 -18.25 7.47 -12.29
CA GLU A 135 -18.03 8.25 -11.06
C GLU A 135 -16.74 7.82 -10.35
N TYR A 136 -16.48 6.52 -10.28
CA TYR A 136 -15.23 5.99 -9.74
C TYR A 136 -14.04 6.43 -10.55
N LYS A 137 -14.13 6.42 -11.88
CA LYS A 137 -13.08 6.95 -12.75
C LYS A 137 -12.75 8.40 -12.41
N ASN A 138 -13.77 9.24 -12.21
CA ASN A 138 -13.58 10.64 -11.83
C ASN A 138 -12.85 10.76 -10.48
N ILE A 139 -13.29 10.03 -9.46
CA ILE A 139 -12.64 10.04 -8.14
C ILE A 139 -11.17 9.60 -8.22
N LEU A 140 -10.85 8.57 -9.00
CA LEU A 140 -9.47 8.10 -9.17
C LEU A 140 -8.58 9.12 -9.87
N LEU A 141 -9.08 9.81 -10.90
CA LEU A 141 -8.34 10.90 -11.56
C LEU A 141 -8.07 12.07 -10.60
N ARG A 142 -9.07 12.44 -9.79
CA ARG A 142 -8.92 13.47 -8.75
C ARG A 142 -7.94 13.04 -7.66
N ALA A 143 -7.96 11.77 -7.25
CA ALA A 143 -7.00 11.24 -6.28
C ALA A 143 -5.57 11.32 -6.81
N ALA A 144 -5.35 10.98 -8.09
CA ALA A 144 -4.04 11.07 -8.72
C ALA A 144 -3.53 12.51 -8.79
N ASP A 145 -4.39 13.48 -9.14
CA ASP A 145 -4.04 14.91 -9.10
C ASP A 145 -3.64 15.34 -7.68
N THR A 146 -4.44 14.99 -6.67
CA THR A 146 -4.16 15.32 -5.27
C THR A 146 -2.86 14.68 -4.77
N LEU A 147 -2.60 13.41 -5.10
CA LEU A 147 -1.35 12.72 -4.75
C LEU A 147 -0.14 13.37 -5.44
N SER A 148 -0.28 13.77 -6.71
CA SER A 148 0.83 14.38 -7.47
C SER A 148 1.34 15.69 -6.86
N LYS A 149 0.52 16.40 -6.09
CA LYS A 149 0.91 17.65 -5.39
C LYS A 149 1.98 17.44 -4.32
N LEU A 150 2.17 16.21 -3.86
CA LEU A 150 3.24 15.83 -2.93
C LEU A 150 4.59 15.58 -3.63
N TYR A 151 4.62 15.58 -4.97
CA TYR A 151 5.85 15.40 -5.73
C TYR A 151 6.78 16.60 -5.62
N ASN A 152 8.06 16.35 -5.33
CA ASN A 152 9.11 17.36 -5.37
C ASN A 152 10.03 17.10 -6.57
N PRO A 153 10.02 17.95 -7.62
CA PRO A 153 10.82 17.72 -8.83
C PRO A 153 12.34 17.80 -8.60
N LYS A 154 12.81 18.48 -7.54
CA LYS A 154 14.24 18.50 -7.20
C LYS A 154 14.70 17.18 -6.60
N VAL A 155 13.87 16.57 -5.76
CA VAL A 155 14.18 15.28 -5.13
C VAL A 155 13.89 14.13 -6.10
N GLY A 156 12.82 14.25 -6.89
CA GLY A 156 12.37 13.21 -7.80
C GLY A 156 11.44 12.18 -7.15
N THR A 157 10.90 12.45 -5.96
CA THR A 157 9.98 11.56 -5.23
C THR A 157 8.74 12.30 -4.73
N ILE A 158 7.76 11.50 -4.31
CA ILE A 158 6.54 11.94 -3.63
C ILE A 158 6.86 11.99 -2.13
N LEU A 159 6.46 13.07 -1.48
CA LEU A 159 6.62 13.25 -0.04
C LEU A 159 5.67 12.29 0.70
N SER A 160 6.21 11.37 1.49
CA SER A 160 5.39 10.36 2.16
C SER A 160 4.54 10.94 3.29
N TRP A 161 5.13 11.77 4.14
CA TRP A 161 4.44 12.43 5.24
C TRP A 161 4.64 13.96 5.19
N PRO A 162 3.65 14.76 4.76
CA PRO A 162 3.66 16.22 4.77
C PRO A 162 3.40 16.82 6.17
N ARG A 163 3.91 16.16 7.22
CA ARG A 163 3.75 16.55 8.62
C ARG A 163 4.90 15.98 9.45
N GLN A 164 5.05 16.50 10.67
CA GLN A 164 5.99 15.90 11.61
C GLN A 164 5.54 14.48 11.96
N VAL A 165 6.50 13.55 11.91
CA VAL A 165 6.30 12.16 12.29
C VAL A 165 6.74 12.00 13.75
N PRO A 166 5.87 11.52 14.66
CA PRO A 166 6.27 11.27 16.03
C PRO A 166 7.46 10.32 16.11
N GLY A 167 8.48 10.66 16.91
CA GLY A 167 9.70 9.87 17.06
C GLY A 167 10.71 9.99 15.90
N ALA A 168 10.43 10.82 14.88
CA ALA A 168 11.36 11.11 13.81
C ALA A 168 12.25 12.32 14.13
N ASP A 169 13.56 12.09 14.25
CA ASP A 169 14.56 13.16 14.32
C ASP A 169 15.04 13.59 12.92
N TYR A 170 14.10 14.14 12.16
CA TYR A 170 14.34 14.84 10.89
C TYR A 170 13.25 15.90 10.68
N PRO A 171 13.35 17.07 11.34
CA PRO A 171 12.34 18.12 11.20
C PRO A 171 12.29 18.61 9.74
N LEU A 172 11.09 18.48 9.13
CA LEU A 172 10.67 19.11 7.87
C LEU A 172 11.54 18.82 6.62
N ARG A 173 12.09 17.61 6.53
CA ARG A 173 12.80 17.14 5.31
C ARG A 173 11.89 16.30 4.43
N HIS A 174 12.21 16.28 3.13
CA HIS A 174 11.50 15.42 2.19
C HIS A 174 11.82 13.97 2.53
N ASN A 175 10.82 13.24 3.01
CA ASN A 175 10.91 11.84 3.39
C ASN A 175 10.15 11.01 2.36
N THR A 176 10.74 9.88 1.96
CA THR A 176 10.09 8.92 1.09
C THR A 176 10.23 7.55 1.73
N ILE A 177 9.10 6.87 1.95
CA ILE A 177 9.06 5.51 2.49
C ILE A 177 8.90 4.48 1.39
N MET A 178 9.31 3.24 1.64
CA MET A 178 9.23 2.18 0.64
C MET A 178 7.79 1.91 0.16
N ASP A 179 6.82 1.93 1.08
CA ASP A 179 5.39 1.71 0.78
C ASP A 179 4.84 2.71 -0.26
N ASN A 180 5.53 3.84 -0.47
CA ASN A 180 5.18 4.82 -1.49
C ASN A 180 5.25 4.25 -2.92
N MET A 181 6.04 3.20 -3.14
CA MET A 181 6.14 2.52 -4.43
C MET A 181 4.81 1.92 -4.88
N ILE A 182 4.01 1.35 -3.97
CA ILE A 182 2.74 0.71 -4.31
C ILE A 182 1.71 1.77 -4.72
N ASN A 183 1.79 2.97 -4.14
CA ASN A 183 0.91 4.08 -4.46
C ASN A 183 1.11 4.64 -5.88
N LEU A 184 2.21 4.31 -6.56
CA LEU A 184 2.48 4.77 -7.93
C LEU A 184 1.56 4.17 -8.98
N GLU A 185 0.94 3.01 -8.69
CA GLU A 185 0.01 2.35 -9.61
C GLU A 185 -1.17 3.26 -9.98
N LEU A 186 -1.67 4.04 -9.01
CA LEU A 186 -2.71 5.04 -9.23
C LEU A 186 -2.30 6.08 -10.29
N LEU A 187 -1.05 6.57 -10.24
CA LEU A 187 -0.55 7.58 -11.17
C LEU A 187 -0.36 6.99 -12.58
N PHE A 188 0.18 5.78 -12.67
CA PHE A 188 0.30 5.07 -13.95
C PHE A 188 -1.06 4.82 -14.59
N TRP A 189 -2.03 4.35 -13.81
CA TRP A 189 -3.40 4.14 -14.27
C TRP A 189 -4.03 5.47 -14.71
N ALA A 190 -3.94 6.52 -13.91
CA ALA A 190 -4.55 7.81 -14.22
C ALA A 190 -3.97 8.43 -15.50
N SER A 191 -2.66 8.29 -15.72
CA SER A 191 -2.01 8.76 -16.94
C SER A 191 -2.62 8.15 -18.20
N LYS A 192 -2.93 6.85 -18.18
CA LYS A 192 -3.58 6.13 -19.29
C LYS A 192 -5.08 6.42 -19.42
N ASN A 193 -5.70 7.02 -18.40
CA ASN A 193 -7.15 7.14 -18.29
C ASN A 193 -7.68 8.58 -18.31
N GLY A 194 -6.85 9.56 -18.69
CA GLY A 194 -7.25 10.95 -18.89
C GLY A 194 -6.56 11.97 -17.98
N GLY A 195 -5.67 11.53 -17.08
CA GLY A 195 -4.89 12.42 -16.20
C GLY A 195 -3.65 13.04 -16.87
N GLY A 196 -3.22 12.53 -18.02
CA GLY A 196 -2.10 13.07 -18.81
C GLY A 196 -0.73 12.48 -18.48
N LYS A 197 0.26 12.75 -19.35
CA LYS A 197 1.58 12.11 -19.31
C LYS A 197 2.41 12.48 -18.07
N HIS A 198 2.22 13.68 -17.51
CA HIS A 198 3.00 14.13 -16.36
C HIS A 198 2.89 13.21 -15.13
N LEU A 199 1.73 12.55 -14.92
CA LEU A 199 1.56 11.58 -13.84
C LEU A 199 2.44 10.33 -14.02
N TYR A 200 2.60 9.87 -15.27
CA TYR A 200 3.53 8.80 -15.61
C TYR A 200 4.97 9.22 -15.34
N ASP A 201 5.35 10.44 -15.76
CA ASP A 201 6.71 10.95 -15.58
C ASP A 201 7.08 11.08 -14.09
N ILE A 202 6.12 11.52 -13.25
CA ILE A 202 6.27 11.54 -11.78
C ILE A 202 6.49 10.12 -11.24
N ALA A 203 5.65 9.17 -11.65
CA ALA A 203 5.73 7.80 -11.16
C ALA A 203 7.03 7.10 -11.55
N VAL A 204 7.48 7.25 -12.80
CA VAL A 204 8.78 6.72 -13.25
C VAL A 204 9.91 7.37 -12.46
N LYS A 205 9.91 8.70 -12.34
CA LYS A 205 11.00 9.39 -11.65
C LYS A 205 11.07 9.01 -10.17
N HIS A 206 9.92 8.82 -9.53
CA HIS A 206 9.83 8.29 -8.16
C HIS A 206 10.48 6.91 -8.09
N ALA A 207 10.05 5.96 -8.94
CA ALA A 207 10.56 4.60 -8.94
C ALA A 207 12.07 4.54 -9.17
N GLU A 208 12.61 5.31 -10.12
CA GLU A 208 14.04 5.40 -10.38
C GLU A 208 14.81 5.96 -9.17
N THR A 209 14.28 7.01 -8.54
CA THR A 209 14.93 7.64 -7.39
C THR A 209 14.93 6.70 -6.18
N THR A 210 13.83 5.99 -5.94
CA THR A 210 13.72 4.96 -4.90
C THR A 210 14.67 3.80 -5.17
N MET A 211 14.74 3.29 -6.41
CA MET A 211 15.68 2.23 -6.80
C MET A 211 17.13 2.59 -6.48
N ASN A 212 17.53 3.84 -6.74
CA ASN A 212 18.91 4.30 -6.51
C ASN A 212 19.25 4.57 -5.04
N ASN A 213 18.25 4.82 -4.19
CA ASN A 213 18.50 5.36 -2.85
C ASN A 213 17.99 4.48 -1.70
N HIS A 214 16.92 3.72 -1.90
CA HIS A 214 16.33 2.88 -0.85
C HIS A 214 16.99 1.51 -0.72
N PHE A 215 17.65 1.02 -1.77
CA PHE A 215 18.31 -0.28 -1.72
C PHE A 215 19.77 -0.15 -1.27
N ARG A 216 20.19 -1.05 -0.39
CA ARG A 216 21.59 -1.26 0.00
C ARG A 216 22.28 -2.15 -1.05
N PRO A 217 23.63 -2.24 -1.06
CA PRO A 217 24.35 -3.09 -2.02
C PRO A 217 23.98 -4.59 -1.96
N ASP A 218 23.41 -5.04 -0.85
CA ASP A 218 22.92 -6.42 -0.65
C ASP A 218 21.43 -6.61 -1.00
N TYR A 219 20.82 -5.61 -1.66
CA TYR A 219 19.40 -5.56 -2.05
C TYR A 219 18.39 -5.52 -0.90
N THR A 220 18.84 -5.36 0.35
CA THR A 220 17.94 -5.02 1.45
C THR A 220 17.50 -3.56 1.36
N SER A 221 16.25 -3.28 1.74
CA SER A 221 15.71 -1.92 1.70
C SER A 221 15.85 -1.16 3.03
N TYR A 222 16.09 0.14 2.93
CA TYR A 222 15.71 1.08 3.98
C TYR A 222 14.19 1.23 3.98
N HIS A 223 13.60 1.44 5.16
CA HIS A 223 12.20 1.82 5.23
C HIS A 223 12.01 3.26 4.75
N VAL A 224 12.77 4.22 5.31
CA VAL A 224 12.64 5.64 5.00
C VAL A 224 13.95 6.18 4.45
N VAL A 225 13.90 6.95 3.36
CA VAL A 225 15.02 7.79 2.90
C VAL A 225 14.66 9.25 3.07
N VAL A 226 15.59 10.00 3.66
CA VAL A 226 15.48 11.45 3.86
C VAL A 226 16.37 12.17 2.86
N TYR A 227 15.80 13.14 2.17
CA TYR A 227 16.47 13.94 1.16
C TYR A 227 16.59 15.42 1.58
N ASP A 228 17.63 16.06 1.07
CA ASP A 228 17.79 17.51 1.13
C ASP A 228 16.90 18.17 0.08
N THR A 229 15.99 19.06 0.49
CA THR A 229 14.99 19.67 -0.41
C THR A 229 15.59 20.68 -1.39
N ALA A 230 16.74 21.26 -1.06
CA ALA A 230 17.40 22.26 -1.90
C ALA A 230 18.15 21.62 -3.07
N THR A 231 18.84 20.50 -2.79
CA THR A 231 19.75 19.81 -3.72
C THR A 231 19.19 18.52 -4.30
N GLY A 232 18.16 17.93 -3.68
CA GLY A 232 17.60 16.63 -4.07
C GLY A 232 18.43 15.43 -3.62
N LYS A 233 19.55 15.62 -2.93
CA LYS A 233 20.47 14.54 -2.58
C LYS A 233 19.99 13.75 -1.37
N LYS A 234 20.22 12.43 -1.39
CA LYS A 234 20.03 11.56 -0.23
C LYS A 234 20.89 12.02 0.93
N VAL A 235 20.27 12.18 2.10
CA VAL A 235 20.96 12.54 3.35
C VAL A 235 21.21 11.30 4.21
N LYS A 236 20.16 10.51 4.48
CA LYS A 236 20.27 9.27 5.26
C LYS A 236 19.12 8.31 4.94
N GLY A 237 19.39 7.02 5.11
CA GLY A 237 18.37 5.96 5.15
C GLY A 237 18.19 5.50 6.60
N ILE A 238 16.94 5.36 7.03
CA ILE A 238 16.55 5.10 8.41
C ILE A 238 15.32 4.18 8.45
N THR A 239 14.84 3.88 9.65
CA THR A 239 13.58 3.19 9.87
C THR A 239 12.62 3.93 10.76
N HIS A 240 11.32 3.70 10.53
CA HIS A 240 10.25 4.09 11.46
C HIS A 240 9.58 2.88 12.13
N GLN A 241 9.70 1.67 11.56
CA GLN A 241 8.99 0.46 12.00
C GLN A 241 9.86 -0.80 12.09
N GLY A 242 11.06 -0.77 11.50
CA GLY A 242 12.04 -1.84 11.63
C GLY A 242 12.75 -1.77 12.98
N TYR A 243 13.50 -2.82 13.30
CA TYR A 243 14.24 -2.92 14.55
C TYR A 243 15.32 -1.84 14.70
N SER A 244 16.02 -1.52 13.61
CA SER A 244 17.05 -0.48 13.54
C SER A 244 17.19 0.08 12.11
N ASP A 245 17.86 1.22 11.94
CA ASP A 245 18.15 1.81 10.63
C ASP A 245 18.95 0.88 9.69
N SER A 246 19.74 -0.03 10.29
CA SER A 246 20.51 -1.06 9.59
C SER A 246 19.74 -2.37 9.35
N SER A 247 18.54 -2.52 9.94
CA SER A 247 17.73 -3.73 9.77
C SER A 247 17.00 -3.76 8.42
N MET A 248 16.60 -4.97 8.02
CA MET A 248 15.68 -5.21 6.91
C MET A 248 14.30 -5.51 7.51
N TRP A 249 13.38 -4.57 7.34
CA TRP A 249 12.02 -4.73 7.84
C TRP A 249 11.17 -5.51 6.83
N ALA A 250 10.65 -6.67 7.23
CA ALA A 250 10.03 -7.63 6.32
C ALA A 250 8.94 -7.05 5.41
N ARG A 251 8.01 -6.24 5.95
CA ARG A 251 6.94 -5.61 5.14
C ARG A 251 7.47 -4.53 4.19
N GLY A 252 8.58 -3.88 4.51
CA GLY A 252 9.22 -2.94 3.59
C GLY A 252 10.12 -3.62 2.57
N GLN A 253 10.37 -4.92 2.70
CA GLN A 253 11.14 -5.70 1.72
C GLN A 253 10.23 -6.39 0.69
N SER A 254 9.01 -6.76 1.09
CA SER A 254 7.98 -7.37 0.23
C SER A 254 7.48 -6.40 -0.83
#